data_AF-A0AA88THN6-F1
#
_entry.id   AF-A0AA88THN6-F1
#
_cell.length_a   1.000
_cell.length_b   1.000
_cell.length_c   1.000
_cell.angle_alpha   90.00
_cell.angle_beta   90.00
_cell.angle_gamma   90.00
#
_symmetry.space_group_name_H-M   'P 1'
#
loop_
_entity.id
_entity.type
_entity.pdbx_description
1 polymer ?
#
loop_
_entity_poly.entity_id
_entity_poly.type
_entity_poly.pdbx_seq_one_letter_code
_entity_poly.pdbx_strand_id
1 'polypeptide(L)'
;MQSTQPSNQGQFTEINSSSESSQTKGMSDNQEAQSDELLALGSIYDEEEFRKTESMQKGEIHLCLELPHNFRLLIKGQVCVEYGISFLPPLVLSFELPTDYPSSSTPVFTLSCKWLSRVQMTALCKRLDELWEENRGNVVLFIWIQFLKEETLEFLNIKSPLKIQNISGQPQCKYGQNPAVDTAVEKSKVQELDKRAVQEVDPHTDILTQLLDFNEIQKQKVFDGKVFSCGICFSENLGSKSLLFKECQHVYCKACMKEYFQFQIRDGKVQCLTCPEPECMSMATPAQVKLLVSQDEFARYDRLLLQWSLNLMADVVYCPRVSCCMAVMIEPDTTMGICPSCQFVFCTLCKRTYHGLSLCKESKITLMYELRMLKDAAEKEEKELLEKQRKENEKQLIQRAADELLSEDWLKENSKRCPSCGANIQKVQGCNKMTCSSCKQYFCWLCLAVLSRKDPYNHFRDCSSPCYDQVIITTQIRPTCSTCRQPLQP
;
A
#
# COMPACT_ATOMS: atom_id res chain seq x y z
N MET A 1 -51.72 -18.85 108.62
CA MET A 1 -51.23 -17.46 108.56
C MET A 1 -51.88 -16.85 107.32
N GLN A 2 -53.13 -16.38 107.45
CA GLN A 2 -53.49 -14.95 107.52
C GLN A 2 -52.94 -14.19 106.30
N SER A 3 -53.77 -14.00 105.26
CA SER A 3 -54.60 -12.79 105.00
C SER A 3 -53.75 -11.74 104.23
N THR A 4 -54.16 -11.04 103.17
CA THR A 4 -55.47 -10.53 102.74
C THR A 4 -55.23 -9.84 101.37
N GLN A 5 -56.20 -9.89 100.46
CA GLN A 5 -56.41 -8.85 99.41
C GLN A 5 -56.90 -7.55 100.08
N PRO A 6 -56.77 -6.31 99.50
CA PRO A 6 -57.56 -5.92 98.32
C PRO A 6 -57.03 -4.77 97.40
N SER A 7 -57.71 -4.65 96.23
CA SER A 7 -57.99 -3.51 95.33
C SER A 7 -57.51 -2.08 95.65
N ASN A 8 -57.17 -1.25 94.64
CA ASN A 8 -58.11 -0.31 93.97
C ASN A 8 -57.46 0.64 92.92
N GLN A 9 -58.24 0.92 91.86
CA GLN A 9 -58.34 2.09 90.96
C GLN A 9 -57.19 3.09 90.73
N GLY A 10 -56.78 3.19 89.45
CA GLY A 10 -57.03 4.35 88.57
C GLY A 10 -56.21 5.63 88.74
N GLN A 11 -55.38 5.96 87.74
CA GLN A 11 -55.16 7.33 87.30
C GLN A 11 -54.70 7.36 85.83
N PHE A 12 -55.55 7.94 84.98
CA PHE A 12 -55.20 8.44 83.66
C PHE A 12 -54.22 9.61 83.85
N THR A 13 -53.04 9.51 83.26
CA THR A 13 -52.22 10.68 82.90
C THR A 13 -51.97 10.60 81.41
N GLU A 14 -52.75 11.38 80.65
CA GLU A 14 -52.41 11.75 79.28
C GLU A 14 -51.07 12.51 79.33
N ILE A 15 -50.03 11.92 78.75
CA ILE A 15 -48.79 12.62 78.43
C ILE A 15 -48.73 12.69 76.91
N ASN A 16 -48.93 13.91 76.41
CA ASN A 16 -48.63 14.31 75.03
C ASN A 16 -47.19 13.90 74.67
N SER A 17 -47.02 12.96 73.74
CA SER A 17 -45.71 12.65 73.13
C SER A 17 -45.86 12.24 71.66
N SER A 18 -46.73 12.90 70.91
CA SER A 18 -47.09 12.52 69.53
C SER A 18 -46.37 13.32 68.44
N SER A 19 -45.37 14.14 68.78
CA SER A 19 -44.64 14.98 67.82
C SER A 19 -43.16 14.66 67.67
N GLU A 20 -42.51 14.01 68.65
CA GLU A 20 -41.09 13.62 68.55
C GLU A 20 -40.89 12.27 67.85
N SER A 21 -41.86 11.34 67.93
CA SER A 21 -41.73 9.99 67.35
C SER A 21 -41.78 9.96 65.82
N SER A 22 -42.39 10.95 65.18
CA SER A 22 -42.58 10.96 63.72
C SER A 22 -41.36 11.52 62.99
N GLN A 23 -40.64 12.48 63.58
CA GLN A 23 -39.41 13.05 63.02
C GLN A 23 -38.22 12.10 63.16
N THR A 24 -38.06 11.43 64.31
CA THR A 24 -37.00 10.43 64.50
C THR A 24 -37.21 9.18 63.65
N LYS A 25 -38.47 8.80 63.40
CA LYS A 25 -38.82 7.68 62.52
C LYS A 25 -38.49 8.00 61.07
N GLY A 26 -38.90 9.17 60.55
CA GLY A 26 -38.55 9.59 59.19
C GLY A 26 -37.04 9.74 58.95
N MET A 27 -36.26 10.18 59.95
CA MET A 27 -34.80 10.21 59.85
C MET A 27 -34.16 8.82 59.82
N SER A 28 -34.70 7.86 60.59
CA SER A 28 -34.25 6.46 60.57
C SER A 28 -34.58 5.79 59.23
N ASP A 29 -35.79 6.00 58.73
CA ASP A 29 -36.26 5.41 57.47
C ASP A 29 -35.45 5.94 56.27
N ASN A 30 -35.08 7.23 56.28
CA ASN A 30 -34.20 7.83 55.28
C ASN A 30 -32.79 7.23 55.31
N GLN A 31 -32.19 7.03 56.49
CA GLN A 31 -30.86 6.44 56.62
C GLN A 31 -30.82 4.98 56.14
N GLU A 32 -31.88 4.22 56.44
CA GLU A 32 -32.04 2.85 55.95
C GLU A 32 -32.14 2.83 54.41
N ALA A 33 -33.01 3.67 53.83
CA ALA A 33 -33.16 3.78 52.38
C ALA A 33 -31.86 4.19 51.67
N GLN A 34 -31.09 5.13 52.24
CA GLN A 34 -29.77 5.52 51.74
C GLN A 34 -28.78 4.35 51.75
N SER A 35 -28.70 3.63 52.87
CA SER A 35 -27.81 2.48 53.01
C SER A 35 -28.16 1.39 51.99
N ASP A 36 -29.44 1.10 51.83
CA ASP A 36 -29.93 0.09 50.90
C ASP A 36 -29.65 0.47 49.44
N GLU A 37 -29.87 1.72 49.05
CA GLU A 37 -29.55 2.21 47.69
C GLU A 37 -28.05 2.05 47.39
N LEU A 38 -27.18 2.49 48.29
CA LEU A 38 -25.73 2.42 48.09
C LEU A 38 -25.20 0.98 48.11
N LEU A 39 -25.82 0.09 48.89
CA LEU A 39 -25.48 -1.32 48.92
C LEU A 39 -25.93 -2.04 47.64
N ALA A 40 -27.12 -1.69 47.13
CA ALA A 40 -27.59 -2.18 45.83
C ALA A 40 -26.66 -1.72 44.70
N LEU A 41 -26.30 -0.43 44.66
CA LEU A 41 -25.37 0.10 43.66
C LEU A 41 -24.00 -0.57 43.72
N GLY A 42 -23.43 -0.75 44.91
CA GLY A 42 -22.15 -1.46 45.09
C GLY A 42 -22.20 -2.96 44.78
N SER A 43 -23.40 -3.53 44.59
CA SER A 43 -23.58 -4.92 44.13
C SER A 43 -23.76 -5.01 42.62
N ILE A 44 -24.24 -3.94 41.98
CA ILE A 44 -24.49 -3.87 40.52
C ILE A 44 -23.24 -3.43 39.78
N TYR A 45 -22.52 -2.44 40.31
CA TYR A 45 -21.37 -1.81 39.69
C TYR A 45 -20.08 -2.21 40.42
N ASP A 46 -18.98 -2.29 39.68
CA ASP A 46 -17.67 -2.55 40.26
C ASP A 46 -17.09 -1.29 40.94
N GLU A 47 -15.97 -1.47 41.66
CA GLU A 47 -15.27 -0.38 42.36
C GLU A 47 -14.61 0.65 41.41
N GLU A 48 -14.47 0.34 40.11
CA GLU A 48 -14.02 1.33 39.11
C GLU A 48 -15.17 2.27 38.73
N GLU A 49 -16.39 1.74 38.57
CA GLU A 49 -17.61 2.46 38.21
C GLU A 49 -18.27 3.18 39.40
N PHE A 50 -18.27 2.60 40.60
CA PHE A 50 -18.91 3.18 41.78
C PHE A 50 -17.98 3.17 42.99
N ARG A 51 -17.67 4.36 43.52
CA ARG A 51 -16.86 4.55 44.72
C ARG A 51 -17.64 5.28 45.79
N LYS A 52 -17.60 4.78 47.03
CA LYS A 52 -18.23 5.41 48.18
C LYS A 52 -17.22 5.71 49.28
N THR A 53 -17.51 6.75 50.06
CA THR A 53 -16.72 7.11 51.24
C THR A 53 -17.07 6.23 52.43
N GLU A 54 -16.16 6.13 53.41
CA GLU A 54 -16.38 5.35 54.64
C GLU A 54 -17.63 5.80 55.42
N SER A 55 -18.00 7.08 55.31
CA SER A 55 -19.19 7.64 55.96
C SER A 55 -20.51 7.29 55.27
N MET A 56 -20.48 6.57 54.13
CA MET A 56 -21.66 6.11 53.36
C MET A 56 -22.65 7.21 52.97
N GLN A 57 -22.21 8.47 52.89
CA GLN A 57 -23.04 9.62 52.51
C GLN A 57 -22.54 10.34 51.27
N LYS A 58 -21.32 10.04 50.82
CA LYS A 58 -20.72 10.64 49.62
C LYS A 58 -20.16 9.56 48.73
N GLY A 59 -20.22 9.77 47.44
CA GLY A 59 -19.66 8.86 46.46
C GLY A 59 -19.42 9.50 45.11
N GLU A 60 -18.78 8.74 44.24
CA GLU A 60 -18.53 9.05 42.84
C GLU A 60 -18.98 7.89 41.97
N ILE A 61 -19.64 8.22 40.87
CA ILE A 61 -20.06 7.28 39.84
C ILE A 61 -19.33 7.68 38.56
N HIS A 62 -18.58 6.73 37.98
CA HIS A 62 -17.76 6.89 36.78
C HIS A 62 -18.47 6.20 35.61
N LEU A 63 -19.17 7.00 34.79
CA LEU A 63 -20.07 6.50 33.76
C LEU A 63 -19.35 6.41 32.42
N CYS A 64 -19.04 5.19 31.97
CA CYS A 64 -18.57 4.95 30.61
C CYS A 64 -19.78 4.80 29.67
N LEU A 65 -20.00 5.80 28.81
CA LEU A 65 -21.12 5.80 27.88
C LEU A 65 -20.88 4.80 26.73
N GLU A 66 -21.95 4.11 26.34
CA GLU A 66 -21.92 3.21 25.19
C GLU A 66 -21.91 4.00 23.89
N LEU A 67 -20.85 3.84 23.10
CA LEU A 67 -20.71 4.53 21.81
C LEU A 67 -21.28 3.67 20.67
N PRO A 68 -21.98 4.29 19.69
CA PRO A 68 -22.36 3.59 18.47
C PRO A 68 -21.17 2.99 17.71
N HIS A 69 -21.42 1.95 16.91
CA HIS A 69 -20.38 1.37 16.05
C HIS A 69 -19.75 2.42 15.13
N ASN A 70 -18.44 2.35 14.96
CA ASN A 70 -17.65 3.28 14.13
C ASN A 70 -17.80 4.76 14.54
N PHE A 71 -17.92 5.04 15.83
CA PHE A 71 -17.92 6.41 16.34
C PHE A 71 -16.59 7.11 16.03
N ARG A 72 -16.66 8.38 15.61
CA ARG A 72 -15.48 9.15 15.19
C ARG A 72 -15.38 10.49 15.93
N LEU A 73 -14.15 10.93 16.17
CA LEU A 73 -13.83 12.28 16.58
C LEU A 73 -13.44 13.11 15.35
N LEU A 74 -13.91 14.35 15.27
CA LEU A 74 -13.53 15.32 14.25
C LEU A 74 -12.90 16.54 14.89
N ILE A 75 -11.72 16.93 14.39
CA ILE A 75 -11.02 18.13 14.83
C ILE A 75 -11.21 19.24 13.79
N LYS A 76 -11.63 20.41 14.25
CA LYS A 76 -11.64 21.62 13.41
C LYS A 76 -10.26 22.28 13.44
N GLY A 77 -9.41 21.95 12.46
CA GLY A 77 -8.17 22.66 12.13
C GLY A 77 -8.19 23.20 10.68
N GLN A 78 -7.03 23.51 10.09
CA GLN A 78 -6.91 23.83 8.65
C GLN A 78 -7.17 22.59 7.75
N VAL A 79 -6.99 21.38 8.29
CA VAL A 79 -7.33 20.10 7.67
C VAL A 79 -8.22 19.32 8.63
N CYS A 80 -9.36 18.83 8.14
CA CYS A 80 -10.25 17.96 8.92
C CYS A 80 -9.66 16.55 8.96
N VAL A 81 -9.28 16.09 10.16
CA VAL A 81 -8.84 14.70 10.39
C VAL A 81 -9.85 14.02 11.30
N GLU A 82 -10.24 12.79 10.94
CA GLU A 82 -11.16 11.96 11.71
C GLU A 82 -10.43 10.81 12.39
N TYR A 83 -10.79 10.52 13.65
CA TYR A 83 -10.22 9.42 14.44
C TYR A 83 -11.34 8.48 14.89
N GLY A 84 -11.21 7.18 14.59
CA GLY A 84 -12.14 6.16 15.07
C GLY A 84 -11.89 5.81 16.53
N ILE A 85 -12.92 5.90 17.36
CA ILE A 85 -12.86 5.57 18.79
C ILE A 85 -13.97 4.60 19.18
N SER A 86 -13.72 3.86 20.26
CA SER A 86 -14.67 2.90 20.85
C SER A 86 -15.00 3.26 22.30
N PHE A 87 -14.17 4.08 22.94
CA PHE A 87 -14.34 4.50 24.33
C PHE A 87 -14.08 6.00 24.48
N LEU A 88 -14.83 6.65 25.37
CA LEU A 88 -14.59 8.02 25.84
C LEU A 88 -14.34 8.01 27.35
N PRO A 89 -13.56 8.96 27.90
CA PRO A 89 -13.42 9.11 29.34
C PRO A 89 -14.77 9.23 30.05
N PRO A 90 -14.90 8.73 31.28
CA PRO A 90 -16.17 8.67 31.96
C PRO A 90 -16.76 10.06 32.23
N LEU A 91 -18.09 10.15 32.20
CA LEU A 91 -18.82 11.22 32.86
C LEU A 91 -18.87 10.90 34.35
N VAL A 92 -18.34 11.79 35.19
CA VAL A 92 -18.25 11.58 36.63
C VAL A 92 -19.39 12.32 37.32
N LEU A 93 -20.22 11.59 38.05
CA LEU A 93 -21.24 12.13 38.94
C LEU A 93 -20.73 11.97 40.38
N SER A 94 -20.34 13.07 41.00
CA SER A 94 -20.04 13.10 42.44
C SER A 94 -21.29 13.53 43.19
N PHE A 95 -21.64 12.83 44.26
CA PHE A 95 -22.84 13.11 45.04
C PHE A 95 -22.60 13.08 46.54
N GLU A 96 -23.47 13.75 47.27
CA GLU A 96 -23.61 13.76 48.72
C GLU A 96 -25.09 13.67 49.10
N LEU A 97 -25.44 12.72 49.96
CA LEU A 97 -26.82 12.45 50.38
C LEU A 97 -27.13 13.26 51.65
N PRO A 98 -28.09 14.20 51.59
CA PRO A 98 -28.59 14.88 52.79
C PRO A 98 -29.27 13.91 53.77
N THR A 99 -29.34 14.27 55.05
CA THR A 99 -29.95 13.41 56.09
C THR A 99 -31.45 13.17 55.88
N ASP A 100 -32.12 14.04 55.12
CA ASP A 100 -33.55 14.01 54.83
C ASP A 100 -33.88 13.46 53.43
N TYR A 101 -32.88 12.99 52.69
CA TYR A 101 -33.06 12.22 51.44
C TYR A 101 -33.44 10.76 51.77
N PRO A 102 -34.37 10.11 51.03
CA PRO A 102 -35.08 10.59 49.85
C PRO A 102 -36.41 11.31 50.12
N SER A 103 -36.80 11.50 51.37
CA SER A 103 -38.13 12.03 51.70
C SER A 103 -38.34 13.50 51.33
N SER A 104 -37.31 14.35 51.37
CA SER A 104 -37.48 15.81 51.25
C SER A 104 -36.46 16.49 50.34
N SER A 105 -35.18 16.24 50.54
CA SER A 105 -34.10 16.86 49.76
C SER A 105 -33.56 15.92 48.69
N THR A 106 -33.13 16.49 47.57
CA THR A 106 -32.41 15.79 46.49
C THR A 106 -30.94 15.57 46.86
N PRO A 107 -30.25 14.56 46.29
CA PRO A 107 -28.80 14.46 46.42
C PRO A 107 -28.09 15.74 45.96
N VAL A 108 -27.12 16.22 46.73
CA VAL A 108 -26.23 17.30 46.29
C VAL A 108 -25.23 16.69 45.32
N PHE A 109 -25.12 17.21 44.09
CA PHE A 109 -24.26 16.60 43.09
C PHE A 109 -23.48 17.59 42.22
N THR A 110 -22.43 17.09 41.59
CA THR A 110 -21.67 17.74 40.53
C THR A 110 -21.43 16.78 39.37
N LEU A 111 -21.49 17.29 38.14
CA LEU A 111 -21.12 16.55 36.93
C LEU A 111 -19.77 17.05 36.41
N SER A 112 -18.85 16.13 36.18
CA SER A 112 -17.56 16.38 35.55
C SER A 112 -17.39 15.55 34.28
N CYS A 113 -16.95 16.20 33.20
CA CYS A 113 -16.61 15.50 31.96
C CYS A 113 -15.55 16.26 31.18
N LYS A 114 -14.64 15.50 30.55
CA LYS A 114 -13.56 16.05 29.72
C LYS A 114 -14.03 16.48 28.34
N TRP A 115 -14.98 15.75 27.75
CA TRP A 115 -15.35 15.88 26.33
C TRP A 115 -16.72 16.54 26.10
N LEU A 116 -17.51 16.77 27.14
CA LEU A 116 -18.75 17.55 27.07
C LEU A 116 -18.48 19.03 27.34
N SER A 117 -19.17 19.90 26.59
CA SER A 117 -19.15 21.33 26.87
C SER A 117 -19.93 21.66 28.15
N ARG A 118 -19.59 22.78 28.80
CA ARG A 118 -20.31 23.24 29.99
C ARG A 118 -21.80 23.51 29.76
N VAL A 119 -22.19 23.87 28.53
CA VAL A 119 -23.59 24.03 28.13
C VAL A 119 -24.32 22.69 28.12
N GLN A 120 -23.71 21.66 27.55
CA GLN A 120 -24.28 20.29 27.54
C GLN A 120 -24.40 19.73 28.95
N MET A 121 -23.36 19.88 29.79
CA MET A 121 -23.42 19.45 31.18
C MET A 121 -24.48 20.21 31.99
N THR A 122 -24.67 21.51 31.72
CA THR A 122 -25.76 22.28 32.33
C THR A 122 -27.14 21.72 31.96
N ALA A 123 -27.32 21.23 30.72
CA ALA A 123 -28.56 20.58 30.32
C ALA A 123 -28.76 19.24 31.04
N LEU A 124 -27.69 18.46 31.23
CA LEU A 124 -27.75 17.22 32.03
C LEU A 124 -28.11 17.50 33.49
N CYS A 125 -27.49 18.49 34.15
CA CYS A 125 -27.83 18.87 35.53
C CYS A 125 -29.33 19.18 35.68
N LYS A 126 -29.90 19.94 34.74
CA LYS A 126 -31.34 20.26 34.74
C LYS A 126 -32.20 19.01 34.56
N ARG A 127 -31.79 18.09 33.69
CA ARG A 127 -32.54 16.84 33.49
C ARG A 127 -32.48 15.93 34.73
N LEU A 128 -31.36 15.90 35.45
CA LEU A 128 -31.26 15.19 36.73
C LEU A 128 -32.19 15.78 37.80
N ASP A 129 -32.31 17.11 37.85
CA ASP A 129 -33.27 17.77 38.73
C ASP A 129 -34.71 17.39 38.36
N GLU A 130 -35.06 17.40 37.07
CA GLU A 130 -36.39 16.95 36.61
C GLU A 130 -36.68 15.49 36.99
N LEU A 131 -35.70 14.58 36.79
CA LEU A 131 -35.82 13.18 37.18
C LEU A 131 -36.01 13.01 38.68
N TRP A 132 -35.39 13.86 39.51
CA TRP A 132 -35.66 13.90 40.94
C TRP A 132 -37.09 14.37 41.22
N GLU A 133 -37.54 15.46 40.59
CA GLU A 133 -38.90 15.99 40.77
C GLU A 133 -39.98 14.96 40.41
N GLU A 134 -39.76 14.20 39.32
CA GLU A 134 -40.62 13.11 38.87
C GLU A 134 -40.69 11.94 39.88
N ASN A 135 -39.66 11.75 40.71
CA ASN A 135 -39.51 10.61 41.63
C ASN A 135 -39.41 11.02 43.11
N ARG A 136 -39.87 12.23 43.48
CA ARG A 136 -39.80 12.75 44.85
C ARG A 136 -40.32 11.77 45.89
N GLY A 137 -39.57 11.61 46.97
CA GLY A 137 -39.87 10.65 48.04
C GLY A 137 -39.27 9.27 47.84
N ASN A 138 -38.63 9.00 46.69
CA ASN A 138 -37.94 7.73 46.41
C ASN A 138 -36.44 7.95 46.16
N VAL A 139 -35.69 6.85 46.25
CA VAL A 139 -34.27 6.80 45.89
C VAL A 139 -34.10 6.97 44.36
N VAL A 140 -33.04 7.65 43.90
CA VAL A 140 -32.94 8.14 42.50
C VAL A 140 -31.57 7.96 41.84
N LEU A 141 -30.52 7.57 42.57
CA LEU A 141 -29.17 7.45 42.01
C LEU A 141 -29.14 6.41 40.89
N PHE A 142 -29.86 5.29 41.03
CA PHE A 142 -29.96 4.30 39.95
C PHE A 142 -30.62 4.87 38.69
N ILE A 143 -31.69 5.66 38.85
CA ILE A 143 -32.39 6.32 37.74
C ILE A 143 -31.45 7.31 37.04
N TRP A 144 -30.70 8.09 37.81
CA TRP A 144 -29.69 9.01 37.28
C TRP A 144 -28.60 8.26 36.53
N ILE A 145 -28.07 7.16 37.07
CA ILE A 145 -27.06 6.32 36.41
C ILE A 145 -27.58 5.80 35.07
N GLN A 146 -28.79 5.24 35.06
CA GLN A 146 -29.41 4.68 33.85
C GLN A 146 -29.55 5.74 32.75
N PHE A 147 -30.17 6.88 33.09
CA PHE A 147 -30.30 8.01 32.17
C PHE A 147 -28.93 8.47 31.65
N LEU A 148 -27.96 8.67 32.54
CA LEU A 148 -26.66 9.19 32.14
C LEU A 148 -25.86 8.20 31.29
N LYS A 149 -25.99 6.89 31.52
CA LYS A 149 -25.26 5.85 30.78
C LYS A 149 -25.88 5.55 29.42
N GLU A 150 -27.21 5.50 29.35
CA GLU A 150 -27.95 5.00 28.18
C GLU A 150 -28.51 6.13 27.30
N GLU A 151 -28.97 7.23 27.89
CA GLU A 151 -29.74 8.26 27.18
C GLU A 151 -28.95 9.55 26.92
N THR A 152 -27.80 9.78 27.57
CA THR A 152 -27.03 11.04 27.45
C THR A 152 -26.73 11.43 26.00
N LEU A 153 -26.30 10.49 25.16
CA LEU A 153 -25.93 10.79 23.78
C LEU A 153 -27.14 11.22 22.95
N GLU A 154 -28.28 10.56 23.12
CA GLU A 154 -29.53 10.88 22.44
C GLU A 154 -30.12 12.20 22.95
N PHE A 155 -30.18 12.37 24.27
CA PHE A 155 -30.68 13.57 24.93
C PHE A 155 -29.90 14.83 24.52
N LEU A 156 -28.57 14.74 24.44
CA LEU A 156 -27.71 15.85 24.00
C LEU A 156 -27.60 15.95 22.46
N ASN A 157 -28.27 15.06 21.72
CA ASN A 157 -28.22 14.95 20.26
C ASN A 157 -26.77 14.88 19.72
N ILE A 158 -25.92 14.13 20.42
CA ILE A 158 -24.52 13.91 20.05
C ILE A 158 -24.46 12.81 18.99
N LYS A 159 -23.93 13.17 17.82
CA LYS A 159 -23.78 12.27 16.68
C LYS A 159 -22.33 12.11 16.27
N SER A 160 -21.99 10.98 15.66
CA SER A 160 -20.72 10.79 14.98
C SER A 160 -20.68 11.61 13.68
N PRO A 161 -19.61 12.36 13.38
CA PRO A 161 -18.41 12.53 14.21
C PRO A 161 -18.59 13.61 15.31
N LEU A 162 -18.10 13.33 16.52
CA LEU A 162 -18.07 14.27 17.64
C LEU A 162 -17.01 15.34 17.40
N LYS A 163 -17.43 16.61 17.38
CA LYS A 163 -16.54 17.76 17.15
C LYS A 163 -15.86 18.20 18.44
N ILE A 164 -14.54 18.10 18.49
CA ILE A 164 -13.72 18.59 19.61
C ILE A 164 -13.17 19.97 19.24
N GLN A 165 -13.47 20.98 20.06
CA GLN A 165 -12.90 22.32 19.90
C GLN A 165 -11.59 22.37 20.70
N ASN A 166 -10.45 22.46 20.00
CA ASN A 166 -9.18 22.60 20.68
C ASN A 166 -9.09 24.02 21.28
N ILE A 167 -8.94 24.12 22.60
CA ILE A 167 -8.86 25.42 23.31
C ILE A 167 -7.49 26.08 23.08
N SER A 168 -6.54 25.37 22.45
CA SER A 168 -5.18 25.84 22.16
C SER A 168 -5.07 26.79 20.96
N GLY A 169 -5.99 27.74 20.83
CA GLY A 169 -5.93 28.85 19.88
C GLY A 169 -6.46 30.12 20.52
N GLN A 170 -5.56 30.97 21.02
CA GLN A 170 -5.91 32.31 21.52
C GLN A 170 -6.85 33.04 20.54
N PRO A 171 -7.96 33.65 20.99
CA PRO A 171 -8.40 34.88 20.36
C PRO A 171 -7.38 35.95 20.73
N GLN A 172 -6.62 36.44 19.75
CA GLN A 172 -5.80 37.63 19.96
C GLN A 172 -6.71 38.78 20.43
N CYS A 173 -6.59 39.15 21.71
CA CYS A 173 -7.10 40.39 22.23
C CYS A 173 -6.37 41.54 21.51
N LYS A 174 -7.01 42.16 20.51
CA LYS A 174 -6.58 43.47 20.01
C LYS A 174 -7.17 44.55 20.91
N TYR A 175 -6.30 45.14 21.72
CA TYR A 175 -6.56 46.40 22.41
C TYR A 175 -6.76 47.52 21.38
N GLY A 176 -7.92 48.19 21.47
CA GLY A 176 -8.08 49.64 21.31
C GLY A 176 -7.97 50.25 19.90
N GLN A 177 -9.12 50.55 19.30
CA GLN A 177 -9.52 51.89 18.82
C GLN A 177 -11.01 51.89 18.42
N ASN A 178 -11.82 52.69 19.12
CA ASN A 178 -13.25 53.00 18.87
C ASN A 178 -13.37 54.14 17.83
N PRO A 179 -14.58 54.58 17.42
CA PRO A 179 -15.84 53.89 17.08
C PRO A 179 -16.45 54.39 15.74
N ALA A 180 -17.42 53.68 15.15
CA ALA A 180 -18.70 54.24 14.63
C ALA A 180 -19.42 53.31 13.63
N VAL A 181 -20.77 53.39 13.71
CA VAL A 181 -21.81 53.05 12.72
C VAL A 181 -22.42 51.64 12.77
N ASP A 182 -23.51 51.60 13.57
CA ASP A 182 -24.87 51.08 13.29
C ASP A 182 -25.19 49.61 13.00
N THR A 183 -26.08 49.10 13.88
CA THR A 183 -27.19 48.14 13.68
C THR A 183 -26.85 46.73 13.15
N ALA A 184 -27.21 45.61 13.79
CA ALA A 184 -28.40 45.32 14.57
C ALA A 184 -28.08 44.31 15.70
N VAL A 185 -28.74 44.53 16.83
CA VAL A 185 -28.64 43.74 18.05
C VAL A 185 -29.57 42.53 17.94
N GLU A 186 -29.02 41.32 17.75
CA GLU A 186 -29.68 40.09 18.20
C GLU A 186 -29.18 39.76 19.60
N LYS A 187 -30.03 39.99 20.59
CA LYS A 187 -29.82 39.61 22.00
C LYS A 187 -29.79 38.07 22.10
N SER A 188 -28.62 37.47 21.95
CA SER A 188 -28.40 36.10 22.41
C SER A 188 -28.38 36.11 23.94
N LYS A 189 -29.40 35.51 24.56
CA LYS A 189 -29.50 35.30 26.00
C LYS A 189 -28.18 34.70 26.51
N VAL A 190 -27.50 35.39 27.43
CA VAL A 190 -26.40 34.77 28.19
C VAL A 190 -27.04 33.64 29.00
N GLN A 191 -26.80 32.40 28.57
CA GLN A 191 -27.31 31.22 29.27
C GLN A 191 -26.48 31.08 30.55
N GLU A 192 -27.08 31.32 31.71
CA GLU A 192 -26.42 31.07 32.99
C GLU A 192 -26.05 29.59 33.07
N LEU A 193 -24.73 29.32 33.13
CA LEU A 193 -24.18 27.98 33.22
C LEU A 193 -24.33 27.47 34.66
N ASP A 194 -24.70 26.19 34.81
CA ASP A 194 -24.85 25.57 36.12
C ASP A 194 -23.48 25.51 36.84
N LYS A 195 -23.46 25.84 38.13
CA LYS A 195 -22.25 25.76 38.95
C LYS A 195 -21.82 24.31 39.19
N ARG A 196 -22.77 23.37 39.14
CA ARG A 196 -22.55 21.92 39.27
C ARG A 196 -21.92 21.30 38.03
N ALA A 197 -21.96 21.98 36.89
CA ALA A 197 -21.32 21.54 35.64
C ALA A 197 -19.85 21.96 35.63
N VAL A 198 -18.97 21.01 35.94
CA VAL A 198 -17.51 21.18 36.02
C VAL A 198 -16.88 20.63 34.74
N GLN A 199 -16.24 21.49 33.95
CA GLN A 199 -15.45 21.01 32.82
C GLN A 199 -14.02 20.80 33.29
N GLU A 200 -13.55 19.56 33.27
CA GLU A 200 -12.16 19.22 33.50
C GLU A 200 -11.31 19.68 32.31
N VAL A 201 -10.84 20.92 32.36
CA VAL A 201 -9.91 21.46 31.38
C VAL A 201 -8.57 21.65 32.06
N ASP A 202 -7.60 20.81 31.71
CA ASP A 202 -6.20 21.11 31.96
C ASP A 202 -5.71 22.05 30.83
N PRO A 203 -5.37 23.32 31.11
CA PRO A 203 -4.99 24.29 30.09
C PRO A 203 -3.71 23.92 29.32
N HIS A 204 -2.93 22.96 29.81
CA HIS A 204 -1.63 22.58 29.25
C HIS A 204 -1.65 21.30 28.43
N THR A 205 -2.78 20.59 28.35
CA THR A 205 -2.87 19.31 27.66
C THR A 205 -3.84 19.35 26.49
N ASP A 206 -3.44 18.74 25.38
CA ASP A 206 -4.32 18.55 24.23
C ASP A 206 -5.41 17.55 24.61
N ILE A 207 -6.65 18.03 24.71
CA ILE A 207 -7.83 17.22 24.97
C ILE A 207 -7.90 16.01 24.02
N LEU A 208 -7.48 16.17 22.76
CA LEU A 208 -7.46 15.07 21.81
C LEU A 208 -6.57 13.93 22.28
N THR A 209 -5.33 14.24 22.68
CA THR A 209 -4.37 13.24 23.15
C THR A 209 -4.95 12.49 24.33
N GLN A 210 -5.59 13.18 25.28
CA GLN A 210 -6.26 12.50 26.40
C GLN A 210 -7.37 11.54 25.96
N LEU A 211 -8.19 11.92 24.97
CA LEU A 211 -9.27 11.05 24.46
C LEU A 211 -8.71 9.83 23.73
N LEU A 212 -7.68 10.01 22.90
CA LEU A 212 -7.04 8.93 22.15
C LEU A 212 -6.28 7.98 23.09
N ASP A 213 -5.55 8.52 24.06
CA ASP A 213 -4.84 7.74 25.07
C ASP A 213 -5.83 6.91 25.90
N PHE A 214 -6.92 7.53 26.39
CA PHE A 214 -7.95 6.80 27.12
C PHE A 214 -8.57 5.69 26.27
N ASN A 215 -8.90 5.98 25.00
CA ASN A 215 -9.46 4.99 24.09
C ASN A 215 -8.52 3.81 23.86
N GLU A 216 -7.21 4.04 23.66
CA GLU A 216 -6.22 2.96 23.51
C GLU A 216 -6.04 2.17 24.81
N ILE A 217 -6.02 2.84 25.98
CA ILE A 217 -5.94 2.18 27.29
C ILE A 217 -7.15 1.27 27.51
N GLN A 218 -8.35 1.74 27.21
CA GLN A 218 -9.57 0.93 27.38
C GLN A 218 -9.63 -0.23 26.40
N LYS A 219 -9.24 -0.02 25.13
CA LYS A 219 -9.09 -1.13 24.16
C LYS A 219 -8.11 -2.18 24.68
N GLN A 220 -6.99 -1.74 25.28
CA GLN A 220 -6.01 -2.65 25.87
C GLN A 220 -6.59 -3.39 27.09
N LYS A 221 -7.32 -2.72 27.99
CA LYS A 221 -8.01 -3.39 29.12
C LYS A 221 -8.99 -4.46 28.63
N VAL A 222 -9.82 -4.13 27.63
CA VAL A 222 -10.78 -5.07 27.02
C VAL A 222 -10.07 -6.24 26.35
N PHE A 223 -8.95 -5.99 25.68
CA PHE A 223 -8.11 -7.06 25.15
C PHE A 223 -7.56 -7.92 26.28
N ASP A 224 -7.00 -7.31 27.33
CA ASP A 224 -6.31 -8.00 28.42
C ASP A 224 -7.21 -8.97 29.19
N GLY A 225 -8.51 -8.66 29.29
CA GLY A 225 -9.54 -9.50 29.91
C GLY A 225 -10.12 -10.59 29.01
N LYS A 226 -9.91 -10.54 27.69
CA LYS A 226 -10.40 -11.57 26.75
C LYS A 226 -9.44 -12.75 26.67
N VAL A 227 -9.99 -13.94 26.44
CA VAL A 227 -9.21 -15.17 26.21
C VAL A 227 -8.97 -15.36 24.71
N PHE A 228 -7.74 -15.69 24.34
CA PHE A 228 -7.32 -15.95 22.98
C PHE A 228 -6.54 -17.26 22.88
N SER A 229 -6.66 -17.96 21.76
CA SER A 229 -5.86 -19.15 21.46
C SER A 229 -4.61 -18.74 20.68
N CYS A 230 -3.44 -19.19 21.14
CA CYS A 230 -2.18 -18.87 20.48
C CYS A 230 -1.95 -19.78 19.26
N GLY A 231 -1.71 -19.22 18.07
CA GLY A 231 -1.44 -20.00 16.85
C GLY A 231 -0.12 -20.77 16.81
N ILE A 232 0.75 -20.64 17.83
CA ILE A 232 2.04 -21.35 17.91
C ILE A 232 1.95 -22.55 18.86
N CYS A 233 1.51 -22.33 20.10
CA CYS A 233 1.41 -23.38 21.11
C CYS A 233 -0.01 -23.93 21.30
N PHE A 234 -1.01 -23.39 20.60
CA PHE A 234 -2.43 -23.76 20.67
C PHE A 234 -3.03 -23.69 22.09
N SER A 235 -2.40 -22.96 22.99
CA SER A 235 -2.86 -22.78 24.36
C SER A 235 -3.72 -21.52 24.49
N GLU A 236 -4.76 -21.61 25.31
CA GLU A 236 -5.61 -20.48 25.67
C GLU A 236 -4.92 -19.59 26.70
N ASN A 237 -4.85 -18.30 26.39
CA ASN A 237 -4.20 -17.29 27.23
C ASN A 237 -5.08 -16.05 27.30
N LEU A 238 -5.10 -15.39 28.46
CA LEU A 238 -5.67 -14.05 28.59
C LEU A 238 -4.89 -13.08 27.69
N GLY A 239 -5.55 -12.03 27.19
CA GLY A 239 -4.91 -10.97 26.42
C GLY A 239 -3.74 -10.33 27.17
N SER A 240 -3.83 -10.23 28.50
CA SER A 240 -2.76 -9.73 29.36
C SER A 240 -1.46 -10.54 29.24
N LYS A 241 -1.56 -11.83 28.90
CA LYS A 241 -0.44 -12.76 28.63
C LYS A 241 -0.19 -12.95 27.13
N SER A 242 -0.84 -12.17 26.28
CA SER A 242 -0.78 -12.28 24.83
C SER A 242 -0.29 -10.98 24.18
N LEU A 243 0.16 -11.10 22.94
CA LEU A 243 0.65 -10.03 22.09
C LEU A 243 -0.27 -9.94 20.87
N LEU A 244 -0.86 -8.75 20.65
CA LEU A 244 -1.69 -8.44 19.48
C LEU A 244 -0.87 -7.65 18.46
N PHE A 245 -0.83 -8.10 17.21
CA PHE A 245 -0.31 -7.32 16.10
C PHE A 245 -1.38 -6.34 15.61
N LYS A 246 -1.18 -5.04 15.78
CA LYS A 246 -2.22 -4.03 15.47
C LYS A 246 -2.59 -3.97 13.97
N GLU A 247 -1.64 -4.29 13.09
CA GLU A 247 -1.86 -4.24 11.63
C GLU A 247 -2.72 -5.41 11.12
N CYS A 248 -2.45 -6.64 11.57
CA CYS A 248 -3.14 -7.86 11.09
C CYS A 248 -4.12 -8.47 12.10
N GLN A 249 -4.19 -7.94 13.32
CA GLN A 249 -5.03 -8.42 14.42
C GLN A 249 -4.75 -9.87 14.90
N HIS A 250 -3.63 -10.48 14.49
CA HIS A 250 -3.23 -11.80 15.01
C HIS A 250 -2.71 -11.73 16.44
N VAL A 251 -3.02 -12.77 17.21
CA VAL A 251 -2.72 -12.86 18.65
C VAL A 251 -1.89 -14.10 18.97
N TYR A 252 -0.80 -13.91 19.71
CA TYR A 252 0.06 -14.99 20.18
C TYR A 252 0.43 -14.79 21.65
N CYS A 253 0.70 -15.86 22.39
CA CYS A 253 1.10 -15.70 23.78
C CYS A 253 2.49 -15.02 23.86
N LYS A 254 2.72 -14.22 24.90
CA LYS A 254 3.98 -13.49 25.12
C LYS A 254 5.18 -14.43 25.24
N ALA A 255 4.97 -15.65 25.75
CA ALA A 255 6.03 -16.66 25.87
C ALA A 255 6.55 -17.11 24.50
N CYS A 256 5.67 -17.53 23.59
CA CYS A 256 6.05 -17.93 22.25
C CYS A 256 6.67 -16.78 21.46
N MET A 257 6.10 -15.57 21.57
CA MET A 257 6.64 -14.40 20.87
C MET A 257 8.01 -13.97 21.40
N LYS A 258 8.25 -14.11 22.70
CA LYS A 258 9.57 -13.86 23.29
C LYS A 258 10.62 -14.80 22.70
N GLU A 259 10.36 -16.10 22.68
CA GLU A 259 11.30 -17.08 22.10
C GLU A 259 11.55 -16.83 20.62
N TYR A 260 10.47 -16.54 19.86
CA TYR A 260 10.55 -16.19 18.45
C TYR A 260 11.44 -14.95 18.22
N PHE A 261 11.21 -13.85 18.95
CA PHE A 261 12.03 -12.63 18.83
C PHE A 261 13.49 -12.87 19.22
N GLN A 262 13.73 -13.57 20.33
CA GLN A 262 15.09 -13.90 20.78
C GLN A 262 15.84 -14.72 19.74
N PHE A 263 15.19 -15.71 19.13
CA PHE A 263 15.78 -16.53 18.07
C PHE A 263 16.17 -15.68 16.85
N GLN A 264 15.25 -14.87 16.33
CA GLN A 264 15.50 -14.04 15.14
C GLN A 264 16.60 -12.99 15.38
N ILE A 265 16.65 -12.37 16.57
CA ILE A 265 17.68 -11.38 16.94
C ILE A 265 19.06 -12.04 17.05
N ARG A 266 19.14 -13.26 17.60
CA ARG A 266 20.41 -14.01 17.70
C ARG A 266 20.94 -14.37 16.33
N ASP A 267 20.08 -14.86 15.45
CA ASP A 267 20.42 -15.24 14.07
C ASP A 267 20.73 -14.02 13.16
N GLY A 268 20.57 -12.80 13.66
CA GLY A 268 20.82 -11.56 12.91
C GLY A 268 19.74 -11.23 11.87
N LYS A 269 18.64 -11.98 11.85
CA LYS A 269 17.48 -11.81 10.95
C LYS A 269 16.47 -10.82 11.50
N VAL A 270 16.92 -9.62 11.88
CA VAL A 270 16.01 -8.57 12.42
C VAL A 270 15.00 -8.03 11.40
N GLN A 271 15.23 -8.28 10.11
CA GLN A 271 14.32 -7.97 9.02
C GLN A 271 13.04 -8.83 9.06
N CYS A 272 13.05 -9.94 9.82
CA CYS A 272 12.01 -10.95 9.82
C CYS A 272 11.29 -11.03 11.18
N LEU A 273 11.20 -9.95 11.96
CA LEU A 273 10.27 -9.89 13.10
C LEU A 273 8.84 -9.64 12.62
N THR A 274 8.39 -10.48 11.69
CA THR A 274 7.05 -10.43 11.12
C THR A 274 6.08 -11.27 11.94
N CYS A 275 4.80 -11.07 11.68
CA CYS A 275 3.76 -11.95 12.17
C CYS A 275 4.08 -13.41 11.77
N PRO A 276 4.01 -14.38 12.70
CA PRO A 276 4.20 -15.80 12.39
C PRO A 276 3.15 -16.41 11.44
N GLU A 277 2.00 -15.75 11.27
CA GLU A 277 0.92 -16.20 10.38
C GLU A 277 1.40 -16.34 8.92
N PRO A 278 1.07 -17.46 8.22
CA PRO A 278 1.37 -17.61 6.81
C PRO A 278 0.82 -16.44 5.98
N GLU A 279 1.58 -16.00 4.97
CA GLU A 279 1.21 -14.92 4.05
C GLU A 279 1.02 -13.53 4.70
N CYS A 280 1.24 -13.41 6.01
CA CYS A 280 1.16 -12.13 6.70
C CYS A 280 2.52 -11.40 6.67
N MET A 281 2.51 -10.15 6.20
CA MET A 281 3.71 -9.30 6.14
C MET A 281 3.75 -8.23 7.24
N SER A 282 2.81 -8.27 8.19
CA SER A 282 2.78 -7.31 9.30
C SER A 282 4.02 -7.46 10.18
N MET A 283 4.57 -6.33 10.63
CA MET A 283 5.80 -6.30 11.41
C MET A 283 5.51 -6.02 12.89
N ALA A 284 6.34 -6.58 13.76
CA ALA A 284 6.34 -6.23 15.18
C ALA A 284 6.93 -4.82 15.36
N THR A 285 6.25 -3.98 16.12
CA THR A 285 6.76 -2.63 16.45
C THR A 285 7.94 -2.72 17.43
N PRO A 286 8.90 -1.77 17.40
CA PRO A 286 10.01 -1.75 18.35
C PRO A 286 9.56 -1.78 19.83
N ALA A 287 8.43 -1.16 20.15
CA ALA A 287 7.84 -1.19 21.48
C ALA A 287 7.42 -2.61 21.92
N GLN A 288 6.80 -3.38 21.01
CA GLN A 288 6.43 -4.78 21.27
C GLN A 288 7.65 -5.68 21.45
N VAL A 289 8.72 -5.47 20.67
CA VAL A 289 9.98 -6.21 20.82
C VAL A 289 10.60 -5.89 22.18
N LYS A 290 10.73 -4.60 22.52
CA LYS A 290 11.29 -4.13 23.80
C LYS A 290 10.56 -4.67 25.02
N LEU A 291 9.25 -4.87 24.90
CA LEU A 291 8.42 -5.42 25.98
C LEU A 291 8.78 -6.88 26.33
N LEU A 292 9.24 -7.67 25.34
CA LEU A 292 9.40 -9.12 25.50
C LEU A 292 10.85 -9.59 25.66
N VAL A 293 11.80 -8.86 25.07
CA VAL A 293 13.23 -9.25 25.09
C VAL A 293 14.02 -8.51 26.17
N SER A 294 15.20 -9.02 26.50
CA SER A 294 16.10 -8.34 27.46
C SER A 294 16.67 -7.02 26.88
N GLN A 295 17.18 -6.14 27.74
CA GLN A 295 17.77 -4.88 27.32
C GLN A 295 18.93 -5.06 26.33
N ASP A 296 19.78 -6.08 26.53
CA ASP A 296 20.91 -6.39 25.65
C ASP A 296 20.44 -6.93 24.28
N GLU A 297 19.42 -7.81 24.28
CA GLU A 297 18.81 -8.31 23.05
C GLU A 297 18.12 -7.18 22.28
N PHE A 298 17.45 -6.25 22.97
CA PHE A 298 16.84 -5.08 22.35
C PHE A 298 17.91 -4.13 21.78
N ALA A 299 19.00 -3.87 22.50
CA ALA A 299 20.10 -3.04 22.01
C ALA A 299 20.77 -3.65 20.77
N ARG A 300 20.87 -4.98 20.70
CA ARG A 300 21.31 -5.69 19.49
C ARG A 300 20.29 -5.52 18.36
N TYR A 301 19.00 -5.71 18.63
CA TYR A 301 17.92 -5.49 17.66
C TYR A 301 17.96 -4.08 17.08
N ASP A 302 18.02 -3.05 17.93
CA ASP A 302 18.03 -1.64 17.55
C ASP A 302 19.24 -1.31 16.65
N ARG A 303 20.43 -1.80 17.03
CA ARG A 303 21.63 -1.66 16.20
C ARG A 303 21.51 -2.32 14.84
N LEU A 304 21.00 -3.56 14.79
CA LEU A 304 20.84 -4.30 13.54
C LEU A 304 19.74 -3.69 12.66
N LEU A 305 18.66 -3.19 13.26
CA LEU A 305 17.59 -2.48 12.57
C LEU A 305 18.13 -1.20 11.92
N LEU A 306 18.87 -0.39 12.68
CA LEU A 306 19.52 0.81 12.15
C LEU A 306 20.50 0.47 11.03
N GLN A 307 21.36 -0.53 11.23
CA GLN A 307 22.33 -0.96 10.22
C GLN A 307 21.62 -1.40 8.92
N TRP A 308 20.52 -2.14 9.03
CA TRP A 308 19.73 -2.55 7.87
C TRP A 308 19.08 -1.36 7.16
N SER A 309 18.44 -0.44 7.89
CA SER A 309 17.83 0.75 7.30
C SER A 309 18.86 1.60 6.55
N LEU A 310 20.08 1.72 7.09
CA LEU A 310 21.19 2.41 6.44
C LEU A 310 21.73 1.65 5.23
N ASN A 311 21.77 0.30 5.25
CA ASN A 311 22.20 -0.50 4.11
C ASN A 311 21.28 -0.39 2.89
N LEU A 312 20.00 -0.05 3.09
CA LEU A 312 19.04 0.15 2.00
C LEU A 312 19.24 1.50 1.28
N MET A 313 19.94 2.44 1.90
CA MET A 313 20.19 3.76 1.34
C MET A 313 21.40 3.69 0.40
N ALA A 314 21.19 4.02 -0.89
CA ALA A 314 22.23 3.92 -1.91
C ALA A 314 23.38 4.93 -1.70
N ASP A 315 23.12 6.00 -0.98
CA ASP A 315 24.04 7.09 -0.62
C ASP A 315 24.75 6.87 0.72
N VAL A 316 24.55 5.73 1.39
CA VAL A 316 25.21 5.41 2.66
C VAL A 316 26.23 4.30 2.48
N VAL A 317 27.46 4.53 2.95
CA VAL A 317 28.49 3.49 3.07
C VAL A 317 29.14 3.52 4.44
N TYR A 318 29.66 2.38 4.87
CA TYR A 318 30.40 2.30 6.13
C TYR A 318 31.87 2.64 5.93
N CYS A 319 32.43 3.35 6.91
CA CYS A 319 33.87 3.54 7.02
C CYS A 319 34.54 2.15 7.05
N PRO A 320 35.52 1.88 6.17
CA PRO A 320 36.14 0.56 6.05
C PRO A 320 37.10 0.22 7.20
N ARG A 321 37.39 1.16 8.11
CA ARG A 321 38.15 0.87 9.32
C ARG A 321 37.29 0.07 10.27
N VAL A 322 37.67 -1.18 10.51
CA VAL A 322 36.98 -2.12 11.41
C VAL A 322 36.74 -1.54 12.81
N SER A 323 37.67 -0.70 13.29
CA SER A 323 37.54 -0.02 14.59
C SER A 323 36.59 1.18 14.60
N CYS A 324 36.15 1.66 13.43
CA CYS A 324 35.27 2.82 13.31
C CYS A 324 33.89 2.41 12.78
N CYS A 325 33.82 1.79 11.59
CA CYS A 325 32.58 1.32 10.95
C CYS A 325 31.42 2.34 11.00
N MET A 326 31.72 3.64 11.05
CA MET A 326 30.72 4.69 11.08
C MET A 326 30.04 4.79 9.71
N ALA A 327 28.72 4.96 9.69
CA ALA A 327 27.99 5.25 8.46
C ALA A 327 28.39 6.64 7.92
N VAL A 328 28.63 6.71 6.62
CA VAL A 328 29.10 7.90 5.89
C VAL A 328 28.16 8.13 4.73
N MET A 329 27.58 9.34 4.68
CA MET A 329 26.81 9.83 3.54
C MET A 329 27.77 10.16 2.40
N ILE A 330 27.47 9.72 1.18
CA ILE A 330 28.23 10.02 -0.03
C ILE A 330 27.44 11.00 -0.88
N GLU A 331 28.12 12.01 -1.43
CA GLU A 331 27.53 12.86 -2.45
C GLU A 331 27.35 12.11 -3.78
N PRO A 332 26.21 12.27 -4.46
CA PRO A 332 25.98 11.66 -5.76
C PRO A 332 27.11 12.00 -6.74
N ASP A 333 27.45 11.06 -7.62
CA ASP A 333 28.51 11.16 -8.64
C ASP A 333 29.96 11.24 -8.11
N THR A 334 30.17 11.07 -6.80
CA THR A 334 31.52 11.01 -6.22
C THR A 334 31.90 9.60 -5.80
N THR A 335 33.19 9.26 -5.95
CA THR A 335 33.77 8.01 -5.42
C THR A 335 34.51 8.21 -4.11
N MET A 336 34.32 9.36 -3.47
CA MET A 336 35.04 9.79 -2.27
C MET A 336 34.11 9.74 -1.06
N GLY A 337 34.51 9.00 -0.02
CA GLY A 337 33.87 9.02 1.28
C GLY A 337 34.80 9.64 2.32
N ILE A 338 34.29 10.57 3.13
CA ILE A 338 35.02 11.18 4.25
C ILE A 338 34.31 10.78 5.54
N CYS A 339 34.97 9.97 6.37
CA CYS A 339 34.38 9.55 7.64
C CYS A 339 34.37 10.71 8.65
N PRO A 340 33.22 11.16 9.19
CA PRO A 340 33.17 12.27 10.14
C PRO A 340 33.76 11.91 11.51
N SER A 341 33.76 10.62 11.87
CA SER A 341 34.28 10.14 13.16
C SER A 341 35.81 10.05 13.19
N CYS A 342 36.42 9.37 12.22
CA CYS A 342 37.86 9.13 12.21
C CYS A 342 38.64 9.90 11.14
N GLN A 343 37.95 10.75 10.36
CA GLN A 343 38.52 11.57 9.29
C GLN A 343 39.22 10.76 8.19
N PHE A 344 38.93 9.45 8.11
CA PHE A 344 39.49 8.61 7.05
C PHE A 344 38.81 8.91 5.72
N VAL A 345 39.63 9.25 4.72
CA VAL A 345 39.19 9.51 3.35
C VAL A 345 39.42 8.25 2.51
N PHE A 346 38.34 7.69 1.95
CA PHE A 346 38.38 6.40 1.26
C PHE A 346 37.63 6.43 -0.07
N CYS A 347 38.00 5.51 -0.96
CA CYS A 347 37.27 5.25 -2.19
C CYS A 347 36.03 4.40 -1.88
N THR A 348 34.86 4.84 -2.33
CA THR A 348 33.59 4.15 -2.08
C THR A 348 33.49 2.82 -2.83
N LEU A 349 34.27 2.64 -3.90
CA LEU A 349 34.32 1.43 -4.73
C LEU A 349 35.25 0.36 -4.12
N CYS A 350 36.54 0.67 -3.97
CA CYS A 350 37.53 -0.31 -3.49
C CYS A 350 37.73 -0.34 -1.97
N LYS A 351 37.09 0.59 -1.23
CA LYS A 351 37.16 0.73 0.23
C LYS A 351 38.58 0.97 0.79
N ARG A 352 39.55 1.36 -0.05
CA ARG A 352 40.92 1.77 0.33
C ARG A 352 41.05 3.29 0.37
N THR A 353 42.23 3.82 0.69
CA THR A 353 42.51 5.27 0.64
C THR A 353 42.07 5.88 -0.69
N TYR A 354 41.39 7.01 -0.64
CA TYR A 354 40.91 7.68 -1.84
C TYR A 354 42.08 8.03 -2.78
N HIS A 355 41.89 7.76 -4.08
CA HIS A 355 42.95 7.84 -5.08
C HIS A 355 42.58 8.68 -6.30
N GLY A 356 41.52 9.50 -6.19
CA GLY A 356 41.06 10.39 -7.25
C GLY A 356 40.71 9.63 -8.53
N LEU A 357 41.21 10.12 -9.67
CA LEU A 357 41.01 9.54 -11.00
C LEU A 357 41.80 8.25 -11.26
N SER A 358 42.65 7.83 -10.33
CA SER A 358 43.39 6.58 -10.47
C SER A 358 42.42 5.40 -10.46
N LEU A 359 42.61 4.44 -11.37
CA LEU A 359 41.80 3.22 -11.40
C LEU A 359 41.97 2.44 -10.08
N CYS A 360 40.86 1.93 -9.54
CA CYS A 360 40.90 0.96 -8.46
C CYS A 360 41.75 -0.24 -8.89
N LYS A 361 42.62 -0.76 -8.02
CA LYS A 361 43.49 -1.91 -8.34
C LYS A 361 42.69 -3.13 -8.81
N GLU A 362 41.55 -3.42 -8.19
CA GLU A 362 40.64 -4.49 -8.59
C GLU A 362 39.93 -4.22 -9.95
N SER A 363 39.56 -2.97 -10.26
CA SER A 363 38.92 -2.61 -11.53
C SER A 363 39.85 -2.74 -12.75
N LYS A 364 41.17 -2.66 -12.56
CA LYS A 364 42.15 -2.87 -13.64
C LYS A 364 42.10 -4.29 -14.21
N ILE A 365 41.83 -5.29 -13.36
CA ILE A 365 41.78 -6.70 -13.77
C ILE A 365 40.53 -6.94 -14.60
N THR A 366 39.36 -6.52 -14.10
CA THR A 366 38.07 -6.69 -14.81
C THR A 366 38.07 -6.00 -16.17
N LEU A 367 38.55 -4.74 -16.23
CA LEU A 367 38.63 -3.99 -17.49
C LEU A 367 39.58 -4.66 -18.50
N MET A 368 40.68 -5.28 -18.05
CA MET A 368 41.57 -6.06 -18.92
C MET A 368 40.90 -7.30 -19.51
N TYR A 369 40.06 -8.00 -18.74
CA TYR A 369 39.32 -9.16 -19.22
C TYR A 369 38.25 -8.75 -20.24
N GLU A 370 37.48 -7.70 -19.97
CA GLU A 370 36.45 -7.18 -20.88
C GLU A 370 37.05 -6.70 -22.21
N LEU A 371 38.17 -5.96 -22.17
CA LEU A 371 38.88 -5.54 -23.37
C LEU A 371 39.42 -6.71 -24.20
N ARG A 372 39.79 -7.84 -23.57
CA ARG A 372 40.20 -9.05 -24.29
C ARG A 372 39.01 -9.69 -25.00
N MET A 373 37.89 -9.86 -24.32
CA MET A 373 36.68 -10.45 -24.89
C MET A 373 36.15 -9.65 -26.09
N LEU A 374 36.17 -8.32 -26.03
CA LEU A 374 35.75 -7.46 -27.14
C LEU A 374 36.66 -7.58 -28.36
N LYS A 375 37.98 -7.74 -28.17
CA LYS A 375 38.92 -7.96 -29.28
C LYS A 375 38.71 -9.32 -29.93
N ASP A 376 38.57 -10.38 -29.13
CA ASP A 376 38.33 -11.74 -29.62
C ASP A 376 37.02 -11.83 -30.41
N ALA A 377 35.98 -11.10 -29.99
CA ALA A 377 34.71 -11.02 -30.71
C ALA A 377 34.84 -10.30 -32.07
N ALA A 378 35.59 -9.19 -32.12
CA ALA A 378 35.81 -8.43 -33.36
C ALA A 378 36.59 -9.25 -34.40
N GLU A 379 37.64 -9.98 -33.97
CA GLU A 379 38.42 -10.85 -34.86
C GLU A 379 37.57 -12.01 -35.43
N LYS A 380 36.66 -12.54 -34.62
CA LYS A 380 35.74 -13.60 -35.05
C LYS A 380 34.76 -13.09 -36.12
N GLU A 381 34.20 -11.91 -35.93
CA GLU A 381 33.26 -11.30 -36.88
C GLU A 381 33.92 -11.00 -38.23
N GLU A 382 35.15 -10.47 -38.22
CA GLU A 382 35.95 -10.23 -39.43
C GLU A 382 36.21 -11.54 -40.20
N LYS A 383 36.59 -12.61 -39.49
CA LYS A 383 36.85 -13.92 -40.11
C LYS A 383 35.59 -14.53 -40.73
N GLU A 384 34.44 -14.43 -40.05
CA GLU A 384 33.15 -14.91 -40.58
C GLU A 384 32.71 -14.14 -41.83
N LEU A 385 32.95 -12.82 -41.89
CA LEU A 385 32.68 -12.00 -43.07
C LEU A 385 33.53 -12.43 -44.27
N LEU A 386 34.84 -12.63 -44.06
CA LEU A 386 35.76 -13.09 -45.10
C LEU A 386 35.39 -14.49 -45.61
N GLU A 387 34.99 -15.41 -44.74
CA GLU A 387 34.52 -16.74 -45.14
C GLU A 387 33.22 -16.69 -45.94
N LYS A 388 32.26 -15.81 -45.57
CA LYS A 388 31.03 -15.60 -46.34
C LYS A 388 31.34 -15.05 -47.73
N GLN A 389 32.21 -14.05 -47.83
CA GLN A 389 32.63 -13.48 -49.12
C GLN A 389 33.31 -14.54 -50.00
N ARG A 390 34.15 -15.39 -49.42
CA ARG A 390 34.81 -16.49 -50.15
C ARG A 390 33.78 -17.46 -50.76
N LYS A 391 32.79 -17.89 -49.97
CA LYS A 391 31.73 -18.81 -50.43
C LYS A 391 30.87 -18.20 -51.53
N GLU A 392 30.55 -16.91 -51.41
CA GLU A 392 29.76 -16.20 -52.43
C GLU A 392 30.54 -16.08 -53.75
N ASN A 393 31.83 -15.74 -53.69
CA ASN A 393 32.70 -15.67 -54.86
C ASN A 393 32.84 -17.04 -55.56
N GLU A 394 32.99 -18.12 -54.78
CA GLU A 394 33.05 -19.48 -55.31
C GLU A 394 31.74 -19.87 -56.00
N LYS A 395 30.59 -19.57 -55.38
CA LYS A 395 29.26 -19.81 -55.97
C LYS A 395 29.09 -19.05 -57.29
N GLN A 396 29.50 -17.77 -57.34
CA GLN A 396 29.43 -16.97 -58.56
C GLN A 396 30.34 -17.49 -59.68
N LEU A 397 31.48 -18.08 -59.33
CA LEU A 397 32.37 -18.71 -60.29
C LEU A 397 31.74 -19.96 -60.90
N ILE A 398 31.15 -20.82 -60.06
CA ILE A 398 30.45 -22.03 -60.49
C ILE A 398 29.25 -21.66 -61.38
N GLN A 399 28.47 -20.65 -60.99
CA GLN A 399 27.33 -20.20 -61.79
C GLN A 399 27.76 -19.71 -63.17
N ARG A 400 28.83 -18.88 -63.24
CA ARG A 400 29.36 -18.41 -64.52
C ARG A 400 29.81 -19.56 -65.43
N ALA A 401 30.49 -20.57 -64.88
CA ALA A 401 30.89 -21.74 -65.63
C ALA A 401 29.68 -22.55 -66.14
N ALA A 402 28.63 -22.68 -65.32
CA ALA A 402 27.39 -23.35 -65.73
C ALA A 402 26.67 -22.58 -66.85
N ASP A 403 26.57 -21.25 -66.75
CA ASP A 403 25.94 -20.40 -67.76
C ASP A 403 26.71 -20.45 -69.10
N GLU A 404 28.05 -20.51 -69.06
CA GLU A 404 28.90 -20.65 -70.24
C GLU A 404 28.64 -21.98 -70.95
N LEU A 405 28.59 -23.10 -70.20
CA LEU A 405 28.26 -24.42 -70.75
C LEU A 405 26.86 -24.44 -71.40
N LEU A 406 25.86 -23.87 -70.73
CA LEU A 406 24.49 -23.78 -71.25
C LEU A 406 24.41 -22.91 -72.53
N SER A 407 25.20 -21.83 -72.59
CA SER A 407 25.28 -20.96 -73.76
C SER A 407 25.89 -21.67 -74.97
N GLU A 408 26.95 -22.45 -74.75
CA GLU A 408 27.59 -23.24 -75.80
C GLU A 408 26.65 -24.28 -76.40
N ASP A 409 25.92 -25.02 -75.57
CA ASP A 409 24.98 -26.04 -76.04
C ASP A 409 23.79 -25.42 -76.78
N TRP A 410 23.26 -24.30 -76.28
CA TRP A 410 22.21 -23.55 -76.98
C TRP A 410 22.65 -23.10 -78.39
N LEU A 411 23.90 -22.61 -78.51
CA LEU A 411 24.47 -22.18 -79.80
C LEU A 411 24.59 -23.35 -80.79
N LYS A 412 24.93 -24.56 -80.34
CA LYS A 412 25.04 -25.75 -81.21
C LYS A 412 23.68 -26.16 -81.78
N GLU A 413 22.63 -26.14 -80.97
CA GLU A 413 21.30 -26.62 -81.37
C GLU A 413 20.54 -25.62 -82.22
N ASN A 414 20.73 -24.31 -82.00
CA ASN A 414 19.86 -23.26 -82.57
C ASN A 414 20.53 -22.42 -83.66
N SER A 415 21.81 -22.66 -83.98
CA SER A 415 22.53 -21.89 -85.00
C SER A 415 23.29 -22.78 -85.98
N LYS A 416 23.47 -22.31 -87.22
CA LYS A 416 24.36 -22.93 -88.21
C LYS A 416 25.36 -21.92 -88.73
N ARG A 417 26.58 -22.37 -89.03
CA ARG A 417 27.64 -21.52 -89.58
C ARG A 417 27.40 -21.19 -91.05
N CYS A 418 27.62 -19.94 -91.43
CA CYS A 418 27.61 -19.52 -92.82
C CYS A 418 28.73 -20.24 -93.59
N PRO A 419 28.45 -20.89 -94.74
CA PRO A 419 29.44 -21.62 -95.51
C PRO A 419 30.55 -20.74 -96.14
N SER A 420 30.33 -19.42 -96.21
CA SER A 420 31.29 -18.50 -96.82
C SER A 420 32.20 -17.78 -95.83
N CYS A 421 31.74 -17.50 -94.60
CA CYS A 421 32.50 -16.72 -93.61
C CYS A 421 32.51 -17.31 -92.20
N GLY A 422 31.80 -18.41 -91.96
CA GLY A 422 31.77 -19.10 -90.67
C GLY A 422 30.90 -18.45 -89.58
N ALA A 423 30.27 -17.29 -89.83
CA ALA A 423 29.41 -16.63 -88.85
C ALA A 423 28.22 -17.51 -88.44
N ASN A 424 27.92 -17.62 -87.14
CA ASN A 424 26.74 -18.34 -86.64
C ASN A 424 25.47 -17.58 -87.02
N ILE A 425 24.58 -18.23 -87.78
CA ILE A 425 23.31 -17.68 -88.24
C ILE A 425 22.19 -18.49 -87.59
N GLN A 426 21.24 -17.81 -86.96
CA GLN A 426 20.00 -18.40 -86.46
C GLN A 426 18.93 -18.35 -87.56
N LYS A 427 18.11 -19.40 -87.66
CA LYS A 427 16.95 -19.39 -88.56
C LYS A 427 15.79 -18.64 -87.90
N VAL A 428 15.43 -17.49 -88.46
CA VAL A 428 14.13 -16.85 -88.20
C VAL A 428 13.17 -17.40 -89.25
N GLN A 429 11.97 -17.81 -88.85
CA GLN A 429 11.06 -18.70 -89.60
C GLN A 429 10.87 -18.37 -91.11
N GLY A 430 10.47 -19.38 -91.89
CA GLY A 430 9.71 -19.17 -93.12
C GLY A 430 10.46 -19.27 -94.46
N CYS A 431 11.79 -19.31 -94.51
CA CYS A 431 12.50 -19.59 -95.78
C CYS A 431 13.80 -20.38 -95.59
N ASN A 432 14.06 -21.35 -96.47
CA ASN A 432 15.33 -22.11 -96.50
C ASN A 432 16.43 -21.39 -97.27
N LYS A 433 16.09 -20.34 -98.04
CA LYS A 433 17.08 -19.39 -98.58
C LYS A 433 17.45 -18.42 -97.46
N MET A 434 18.67 -18.52 -96.96
CA MET A 434 19.19 -17.66 -95.90
C MET A 434 20.14 -16.63 -96.47
N THR A 435 20.22 -15.48 -95.79
CA THR A 435 21.19 -14.42 -96.08
C THR A 435 22.06 -14.24 -94.84
N CYS A 436 23.37 -14.43 -94.96
CA CYS A 436 24.28 -14.17 -93.85
C CYS A 436 24.23 -12.67 -93.47
N SER A 437 24.01 -12.35 -92.19
CA SER A 437 23.98 -10.97 -91.72
C SER A 437 25.35 -10.28 -91.86
N SER A 438 26.45 -11.02 -91.70
CA SER A 438 27.83 -10.51 -91.74
C SER A 438 28.36 -10.29 -93.16
N CYS A 439 28.35 -11.31 -94.03
CA CYS A 439 28.94 -11.21 -95.38
C CYS A 439 27.90 -11.02 -96.51
N LYS A 440 26.61 -11.03 -96.17
CA LYS A 440 25.48 -10.93 -97.11
C LYS A 440 25.42 -12.04 -98.18
N GLN A 441 26.19 -13.11 -98.03
CA GLN A 441 26.13 -14.25 -98.95
C GLN A 441 24.82 -15.03 -98.76
N TYR A 442 24.21 -15.42 -99.88
CA TYR A 442 23.04 -16.28 -99.87
C TYR A 442 23.46 -17.74 -99.78
N PHE A 443 22.79 -18.52 -98.94
CA PHE A 443 23.04 -19.96 -98.79
C PHE A 443 21.76 -20.71 -98.43
N CYS A 444 21.73 -22.01 -98.67
CA CYS A 444 20.61 -22.88 -98.30
C CYS A 444 20.75 -23.35 -96.84
N TRP A 445 19.72 -23.19 -96.02
CA TRP A 445 19.74 -23.61 -94.60
C TRP A 445 19.81 -25.13 -94.42
N LEU A 446 19.25 -25.89 -95.38
CA LEU A 446 19.15 -27.34 -95.28
C LEU A 446 20.51 -27.99 -95.55
N CYS A 447 21.08 -27.71 -96.71
CA CYS A 447 22.31 -28.34 -97.20
C CYS A 447 23.57 -27.47 -97.04
N LEU A 448 23.45 -26.23 -96.58
CA LEU A 448 24.55 -25.26 -96.43
C LEU A 448 25.28 -24.92 -97.74
N ALA A 449 24.69 -25.20 -98.90
CA ALA A 449 25.24 -24.80 -100.19
C ALA A 449 25.19 -23.28 -100.39
N VAL A 450 26.25 -22.71 -100.97
CA VAL A 450 26.30 -21.29 -101.35
C VAL A 450 25.40 -21.07 -102.57
N LEU A 451 24.49 -20.10 -102.47
CA LEU A 451 23.52 -19.77 -103.52
C LEU A 451 24.02 -18.61 -104.38
N SER A 452 23.68 -18.63 -105.67
CA SER A 452 23.98 -17.55 -106.60
C SER A 452 23.31 -16.24 -106.18
N ARG A 453 24.00 -15.10 -106.36
CA ARG A 453 23.41 -13.77 -106.13
C ARG A 453 22.43 -13.35 -107.22
N LYS A 454 22.61 -13.84 -108.45
CA LYS A 454 21.77 -13.49 -109.60
C LYS A 454 20.42 -14.20 -109.55
N ASP A 455 20.42 -15.48 -109.16
CA ASP A 455 19.20 -16.27 -108.97
C ASP A 455 19.35 -17.24 -107.80
N PRO A 456 19.07 -16.81 -106.56
CA PRO A 456 19.27 -17.61 -105.36
C PRO A 456 18.29 -18.78 -105.23
N TYR A 457 17.15 -18.69 -105.93
CA TYR A 457 16.07 -19.68 -105.83
C TYR A 457 16.21 -20.81 -106.85
N ASN A 458 17.12 -20.70 -107.82
CA ASN A 458 17.36 -21.78 -108.79
C ASN A 458 17.73 -23.11 -108.11
N HIS A 459 18.50 -23.05 -107.01
CA HIS A 459 18.86 -24.23 -106.22
C HIS A 459 17.65 -25.03 -105.73
N PHE A 460 16.48 -24.42 -105.60
CA PHE A 460 15.27 -25.09 -105.18
C PHE A 460 14.29 -25.38 -106.34
N ARG A 461 14.57 -24.85 -107.54
CA ARG A 461 13.81 -25.11 -108.77
C ARG A 461 14.49 -26.11 -109.71
N ASP A 462 15.73 -26.46 -109.43
CA ASP A 462 16.50 -27.44 -110.17
C ASP A 462 16.22 -28.84 -109.62
N CYS A 463 15.67 -29.73 -110.46
CA CYS A 463 15.34 -31.11 -110.07
C CYS A 463 16.57 -31.96 -109.75
N SER A 464 17.77 -31.52 -110.13
CA SER A 464 19.03 -32.17 -109.76
C SER A 464 19.53 -31.79 -108.36
N SER A 465 18.92 -30.77 -107.72
CA SER A 465 19.31 -30.31 -106.40
C SER A 465 18.69 -31.18 -105.29
N PRO A 466 19.44 -31.50 -104.21
CA PRO A 466 18.90 -32.22 -103.06
C PRO A 466 17.86 -31.40 -102.27
N CYS A 467 17.65 -30.14 -102.63
CA CYS A 467 16.67 -29.24 -102.01
C CYS A 467 15.58 -28.79 -102.99
N TYR A 468 15.35 -29.55 -104.07
CA TYR A 468 14.26 -29.28 -105.01
C TYR A 468 12.89 -29.21 -104.30
N ASP A 469 12.10 -28.19 -104.65
CA ASP A 469 10.77 -27.89 -104.12
C ASP A 469 10.69 -27.60 -102.61
N GLN A 470 11.83 -27.32 -101.97
CA GLN A 470 11.91 -26.98 -100.54
C GLN A 470 11.88 -25.47 -100.25
N VAL A 471 11.29 -24.68 -101.17
CA VAL A 471 11.10 -23.23 -100.99
C VAL A 471 9.72 -22.94 -100.44
N ILE A 472 9.69 -22.43 -99.21
CA ILE A 472 8.51 -21.85 -98.61
C ILE A 472 8.46 -20.38 -99.05
N ILE A 473 7.59 -20.04 -100.01
CA ILE A 473 7.22 -18.65 -100.35
C ILE A 473 5.72 -18.52 -100.07
N THR A 474 5.35 -17.56 -99.21
CA THR A 474 3.97 -17.29 -98.78
C THR A 474 3.12 -16.55 -99.82
N THR A 475 3.50 -16.52 -101.10
CA THR A 475 2.76 -15.82 -102.17
C THR A 475 2.61 -16.66 -103.44
N GLN A 476 1.36 -16.74 -103.91
CA GLN A 476 0.81 -17.64 -104.94
C GLN A 476 1.29 -17.36 -106.39
N ILE A 477 2.52 -17.74 -106.75
CA ILE A 477 2.90 -17.90 -108.18
C ILE A 477 3.80 -19.13 -108.33
N ARG A 478 3.29 -20.23 -108.92
CA ARG A 478 4.05 -21.44 -109.24
C ARG A 478 5.04 -21.15 -110.39
N PRO A 479 6.37 -21.14 -110.20
CA PRO A 479 7.32 -21.01 -111.30
C PRO A 479 7.54 -22.37 -111.98
N THR A 480 7.56 -22.39 -113.32
CA THR A 480 7.94 -23.59 -114.09
C THR A 480 9.45 -23.86 -114.00
N CYS A 481 9.84 -25.13 -114.08
CA CYS A 481 11.23 -25.58 -114.20
C CYS A 481 11.96 -24.79 -115.30
N SER A 482 13.03 -24.08 -114.96
CA SER A 482 13.79 -23.23 -115.90
C SER A 482 14.41 -24.03 -117.06
N THR A 483 14.68 -25.32 -116.85
CA THR A 483 15.28 -26.23 -117.83
C THR A 483 14.26 -27.02 -118.65
N CYS A 484 13.05 -27.23 -118.13
CA CYS A 484 12.11 -28.23 -118.66
C CYS A 484 10.66 -27.73 -118.89
N ARG A 485 10.33 -26.50 -118.48
CA ARG A 485 9.04 -25.79 -118.71
C ARG A 485 7.74 -26.62 -118.52
N GLN A 486 7.74 -27.66 -117.70
CA GLN A 486 6.51 -28.40 -117.35
C GLN A 486 5.88 -27.85 -116.04
N PRO A 487 4.53 -27.77 -115.94
CA PRO A 487 3.84 -27.49 -114.69
C PRO A 487 3.84 -28.72 -113.77
N LEU A 488 4.13 -28.51 -112.49
CA LEU A 488 4.19 -29.58 -111.48
C LEU A 488 2.79 -30.05 -111.08
N GLN A 489 2.59 -31.38 -111.13
CA GLN A 489 1.45 -32.11 -110.56
C GLN A 489 1.48 -32.05 -109.01
N PRO A 490 0.31 -32.19 -108.35
CA PRO A 490 0.02 -31.60 -107.03
C PRO A 490 0.90 -32.07 -105.87
#